data_AF-E3E679-F1
#
_entry.id   AF-E3E679-F1
#
_cell.length_a   1.000
_cell.length_b   1.000
_cell.length_c   1.000
_cell.angle_alpha   90.00
_cell.angle_beta   90.00
_cell.angle_gamma   90.00
#
_symmetry.space_group_name_H-M   'P 1'
#
loop_
_entity.id
_entity.type
_entity.pdbx_description
1 polymer ?
#
loop_
_entity_poly.entity_id
_entity_poly.type
_entity_poly.pdbx_seq_one_letter_code
_entity_poly.pdbx_strand_id
1 'polypeptide(L)'
;MKLDRTGFQRLFVALLMLPLLLTTIHQGDAEAAKQESTAPQATQLTDIVIAGQPLNNKIKPLLIDGKLMVPLKPYAEAVGASYHWDAKQKQITLQKWAEPLILKEQLRKNQQQLTFKVVGKDVYVPLRDVSLELGYTLEKTNTQIQIEPPIHGKLKEQLYEGIS
;
A
#
# COMPACT_ATOMS: atom_id res chain seq x y z
N MET A 1 -77.97 -11.69 -26.80
CA MET A 1 -78.04 -10.23 -26.55
C MET A 1 -76.60 -9.77 -26.34
N LYS A 2 -75.88 -9.01 -27.20
CA LYS A 2 -76.18 -7.87 -28.09
C LYS A 2 -76.91 -6.73 -27.36
N LEU A 3 -76.20 -5.68 -26.92
CA LEU A 3 -76.05 -4.41 -27.67
C LEU A 3 -75.17 -3.37 -26.93
N ASP A 4 -74.34 -2.70 -27.71
CA ASP A 4 -73.55 -1.47 -27.52
C ASP A 4 -74.21 -0.29 -26.75
N ARG A 5 -73.37 0.67 -26.32
CA ARG A 5 -73.48 2.10 -26.70
C ARG A 5 -72.31 2.96 -26.22
N THR A 6 -71.40 3.20 -27.16
CA THR A 6 -70.79 4.47 -27.56
C THR A 6 -71.30 5.76 -26.88
N GLY A 7 -70.37 6.51 -26.30
CA GLY A 7 -69.98 7.86 -26.73
C GLY A 7 -70.96 9.02 -26.54
N PHE A 8 -70.56 9.98 -25.72
CA PHE A 8 -71.04 11.36 -25.81
C PHE A 8 -69.85 12.30 -26.05
N GLN A 9 -69.61 12.57 -27.33
CA GLN A 9 -68.90 13.75 -27.82
C GLN A 9 -69.51 15.03 -27.26
N ARG A 10 -68.64 16.01 -26.92
CA ARG A 10 -68.81 17.49 -26.88
C ARG A 10 -67.66 18.00 -25.99
N LEU A 11 -66.73 18.87 -26.36
CA LEU A 11 -66.67 19.96 -27.33
C LEU A 11 -65.20 20.30 -27.63
N PHE A 12 -65.00 20.85 -28.82
CA PHE A 12 -63.76 21.25 -29.48
C PHE A 12 -63.26 22.66 -29.05
N VAL A 13 -62.01 22.99 -29.44
CA VAL A 13 -61.42 24.33 -29.70
C VAL A 13 -60.74 25.03 -28.49
N ALA A 14 -59.41 24.92 -28.33
CA ALA A 14 -58.32 25.78 -28.88
C ALA A 14 -58.00 26.99 -27.97
N LEU A 15 -56.81 27.58 -27.84
CA LEU A 15 -55.38 27.40 -28.19
C LEU A 15 -54.71 28.71 -27.69
N LEU A 16 -53.50 28.65 -27.10
CA LEU A 16 -52.50 29.73 -26.78
C LEU A 16 -52.01 29.56 -25.32
N MET A 17 -50.78 29.20 -24.96
CA MET A 17 -49.43 29.44 -25.50
C MET A 17 -48.54 28.22 -25.16
N LEU A 18 -47.94 27.52 -26.13
CA LEU A 18 -46.55 27.68 -26.61
C LEU A 18 -45.43 27.35 -25.57
N PRO A 19 -44.34 26.64 -25.95
CA PRO A 19 -44.26 25.19 -26.17
C PRO A 19 -42.99 24.55 -25.54
N LEU A 20 -42.74 23.29 -25.89
CA LEU A 20 -41.45 22.56 -25.87
C LEU A 20 -41.17 21.60 -24.68
N LEU A 21 -42.01 20.58 -24.54
CA LEU A 21 -41.62 19.29 -23.99
C LEU A 21 -41.33 18.32 -25.16
N LEU A 22 -40.08 18.31 -25.66
CA LEU A 22 -39.58 17.17 -26.42
C LEU A 22 -39.02 16.15 -25.43
N THR A 23 -39.79 15.10 -25.17
CA THR A 23 -39.31 13.88 -24.53
C THR A 23 -38.47 13.09 -25.53
N THR A 24 -37.15 13.31 -25.52
CA THR A 24 -36.22 12.33 -26.09
C THR A 24 -36.07 11.19 -25.10
N ILE A 25 -36.71 10.08 -25.42
CA ILE A 25 -36.33 8.75 -24.94
C ILE A 25 -34.91 8.50 -25.48
N HIS A 26 -33.92 8.40 -24.60
CA HIS A 26 -32.66 7.71 -24.89
C HIS A 26 -32.63 6.46 -24.00
N GLN A 27 -33.06 5.34 -24.57
CA GLN A 27 -32.84 4.01 -24.00
C GLN A 27 -31.52 3.46 -24.58
N GLY A 28 -30.62 3.07 -23.68
CA GLY A 28 -29.69 1.95 -23.84
C GLY A 28 -28.51 2.17 -24.77
N ASP A 29 -27.35 2.51 -24.20
CA ASP A 29 -26.24 1.55 -24.19
C ASP A 29 -25.39 1.78 -22.93
N ALA A 30 -24.84 0.69 -22.44
CA ALA A 30 -24.17 0.60 -21.15
C ALA A 30 -22.74 1.18 -21.21
N GLU A 31 -22.18 1.38 -20.02
CA GLU A 31 -20.78 1.06 -19.75
C GLU A 31 -19.70 1.79 -20.58
N ALA A 32 -19.26 2.93 -20.07
CA ALA A 32 -17.84 3.12 -19.79
C ALA A 32 -17.71 4.36 -18.92
N ALA A 33 -17.64 4.12 -17.60
CA ALA A 33 -16.79 4.95 -16.78
C ALA A 33 -15.50 5.18 -17.57
N LYS A 34 -15.15 6.44 -17.82
CA LYS A 34 -13.77 6.78 -18.14
C LYS A 34 -12.99 6.43 -16.89
N GLN A 35 -12.65 5.14 -16.80
CA GLN A 35 -11.50 4.64 -16.10
C GLN A 35 -10.38 5.55 -16.59
N GLU A 36 -9.99 6.50 -15.75
CA GLU A 36 -8.59 6.80 -15.58
C GLU A 36 -7.93 5.44 -15.47
N SER A 37 -7.44 4.99 -16.62
CA SER A 37 -6.66 3.80 -16.73
C SER A 37 -5.45 4.11 -15.88
N THR A 38 -5.50 3.62 -14.64
CA THR A 38 -4.37 3.05 -13.94
C THR A 38 -3.59 2.24 -14.96
N ALA A 39 -2.69 2.91 -15.68
CA ALA A 39 -1.48 2.27 -16.12
C ALA A 39 -0.92 1.64 -14.84
N PRO A 40 -0.52 0.36 -14.85
CA PRO A 40 0.37 -0.11 -13.81
C PRO A 40 1.55 0.85 -13.86
N GLN A 41 1.63 1.77 -12.89
CA GLN A 41 2.86 2.50 -12.62
C GLN A 41 3.85 1.38 -12.35
N ALA A 42 4.65 1.08 -13.38
CA ALA A 42 5.91 0.39 -13.23
C ALA A 42 6.59 1.14 -12.09
N THR A 43 6.51 0.56 -10.90
CA THR A 43 6.94 1.19 -9.67
C THR A 43 8.45 1.30 -9.84
N GLN A 44 8.90 2.45 -10.34
CA GLN A 44 10.32 2.73 -10.49
C GLN A 44 10.92 2.47 -9.12
N LEU A 45 11.87 1.53 -9.06
CA LEU A 45 12.44 1.06 -7.81
C LEU A 45 12.87 2.27 -6.99
N THR A 46 12.11 2.49 -5.93
CA THR A 46 12.21 3.64 -5.05
C THR A 46 13.58 3.64 -4.40
N ASP A 47 14.30 4.76 -4.44
CA ASP A 47 15.51 4.92 -3.65
C ASP A 47 15.13 4.76 -2.17
N ILE A 48 15.75 3.78 -1.50
CA ILE A 48 15.54 3.53 -0.07
C ILE A 48 16.63 4.26 0.67
N VAL A 49 16.25 5.17 1.56
CA VAL A 49 17.16 5.90 2.43
C VAL A 49 16.84 5.55 3.87
N ILE A 50 17.86 5.12 4.60
CA ILE A 50 17.77 4.66 5.98
C ILE A 50 18.67 5.57 6.81
N ALA A 51 18.10 6.25 7.81
CA ALA A 51 18.82 7.20 8.65
C ALA A 51 19.64 8.24 7.84
N GLY A 52 19.07 8.73 6.73
CA GLY A 52 19.73 9.69 5.84
C GLY A 52 20.78 9.10 4.89
N GLN A 53 21.06 7.79 4.94
CA GLN A 53 21.99 7.13 4.03
C GLN A 53 21.25 6.29 2.98
N PRO A 54 21.59 6.41 1.68
CA PRO A 54 21.04 5.53 0.67
C PRO A 54 21.48 4.08 0.95
N LEU A 55 20.53 3.16 0.88
CA LEU A 55 20.80 1.74 0.99
C LEU A 55 21.74 1.35 -0.15
N ASN A 56 23.00 1.02 0.16
CA ASN A 56 24.01 0.70 -0.86
C ASN A 56 23.59 -0.56 -1.64
N ASN A 57 23.15 -0.34 -2.88
CA ASN A 57 22.30 -1.27 -3.60
C ASN A 57 23.04 -2.00 -4.72
N LYS A 58 24.02 -2.84 -4.36
CA LYS A 58 24.51 -3.86 -5.31
C LYS A 58 23.43 -4.92 -5.59
N ILE A 59 22.47 -5.11 -4.67
CA ILE A 59 21.41 -6.13 -4.73
C ILE A 59 20.04 -5.47 -4.55
N LYS A 60 19.26 -5.43 -5.63
CA LYS A 60 18.02 -4.64 -5.72
C LYS A 60 16.92 -5.15 -4.79
N PRO A 61 16.13 -4.23 -4.19
CA PRO A 61 14.85 -4.56 -3.57
C PRO A 61 13.92 -5.26 -4.57
N LEU A 62 13.03 -6.12 -4.06
CA LEU A 62 12.10 -6.89 -4.87
C LEU A 62 10.67 -6.67 -4.38
N LEU A 63 9.71 -6.58 -5.30
CA LEU A 63 8.30 -6.62 -4.95
C LEU A 63 7.82 -8.07 -5.03
N ILE A 64 7.53 -8.70 -3.89
CA ILE A 64 7.09 -10.10 -3.84
C ILE A 64 5.78 -10.18 -3.06
N ASP A 65 4.73 -10.74 -3.68
CA ASP A 65 3.38 -10.80 -3.11
C ASP A 65 2.86 -9.42 -2.62
N GLY A 66 3.19 -8.35 -3.36
CA GLY A 66 2.81 -6.97 -3.00
C GLY A 66 3.61 -6.35 -1.85
N LYS A 67 4.59 -7.07 -1.27
CA LYS A 67 5.49 -6.54 -0.23
C LYS A 67 6.81 -6.11 -0.83
N LEU A 68 7.30 -4.94 -0.43
CA LEU A 68 8.65 -4.50 -0.74
C LEU A 68 9.64 -5.26 0.15
N MET A 69 10.44 -6.09 -0.48
CA MET A 69 11.43 -6.94 0.13
C MET A 69 12.83 -6.35 -0.08
N VAL A 70 13.62 -6.25 0.98
CA VAL A 70 15.01 -5.78 0.90
C VAL A 70 15.98 -6.89 1.29
N PRO A 71 17.20 -6.90 0.75
CA PRO A 71 18.20 -7.87 1.18
C PRO A 71 18.58 -7.59 2.65
N LEU A 72 18.60 -8.65 3.47
CA LEU A 72 18.81 -8.56 4.91
C LEU A 72 20.12 -7.89 5.27
N LYS A 73 21.22 -8.27 4.60
CA LYS A 73 22.57 -7.79 4.92
C LYS A 73 22.71 -6.27 4.82
N PRO A 74 22.47 -5.64 3.64
CA PRO A 74 22.57 -4.19 3.53
C PRO A 74 21.55 -3.46 4.41
N TYR A 75 20.37 -4.04 4.63
CA TYR A 75 19.40 -3.46 5.56
C TYR A 75 19.93 -3.43 7.00
N ALA A 76 20.43 -4.56 7.50
CA ALA A 76 20.99 -4.69 8.85
C ALA A 76 22.19 -3.74 9.05
N GLU A 77 23.08 -3.64 8.05
CA GLU A 77 24.19 -2.67 8.06
C GLU A 77 23.69 -1.23 8.15
N ALA A 78 22.70 -0.86 7.33
CA ALA A 78 22.17 0.50 7.28
C ALA A 78 21.42 0.91 8.56
N VAL A 79 20.71 0.00 9.21
CA VAL A 79 20.08 0.27 10.52
C VAL A 79 21.08 0.08 11.69
N GLY A 80 22.28 -0.45 11.43
CA GLY A 80 23.27 -0.79 12.44
C GLY A 80 22.82 -1.91 13.39
N ALA A 81 22.13 -2.92 12.86
CA ALA A 81 21.69 -4.12 13.56
C ALA A 81 22.63 -5.30 13.27
N SER A 82 22.80 -6.18 14.24
CA SER A 82 23.45 -7.49 14.06
C SER A 82 22.40 -8.56 13.76
N TYR A 83 22.73 -9.59 13.00
CA TYR A 83 21.82 -10.71 12.76
C TYR A 83 22.49 -12.07 12.95
N HIS A 84 21.70 -13.05 13.37
CA HIS A 84 22.11 -14.45 13.49
C HIS A 84 21.15 -15.35 12.72
N TRP A 85 21.70 -16.30 11.97
CA TRP A 85 20.96 -17.32 11.22
C TRP A 85 21.00 -18.66 11.95
N ASP A 86 19.84 -19.19 12.31
CA ASP A 86 19.68 -20.57 12.76
C ASP A 86 19.12 -21.42 11.60
N ALA A 87 19.98 -22.23 11.00
CA ALA A 87 19.62 -23.12 9.90
C ALA A 87 18.67 -24.25 10.32
N LYS A 88 18.79 -24.75 11.55
CA LYS A 88 17.96 -25.85 12.05
C LYS A 88 16.54 -25.37 12.28
N GLN A 89 16.39 -24.17 12.83
CA GLN A 89 15.11 -23.54 13.12
C GLN A 89 14.56 -22.71 11.95
N LYS A 90 15.34 -22.54 10.87
CA LYS A 90 15.00 -21.69 9.72
C LYS A 90 14.55 -20.29 10.17
N GLN A 91 15.40 -19.69 10.99
CA GLN A 91 15.10 -18.48 11.76
C GLN A 91 16.23 -17.47 11.65
N ILE A 92 15.86 -16.20 11.59
CA ILE A 92 16.77 -15.07 11.75
C ILE A 92 16.43 -14.34 13.02
N THR A 93 17.45 -14.08 13.82
CA THR A 93 17.37 -13.17 14.97
C THR A 93 18.07 -11.88 14.60
N LEU A 94 17.36 -10.76 14.64
CA LEU A 94 17.89 -9.42 14.37
C LEU A 94 17.96 -8.64 15.68
N GLN A 95 19.13 -8.05 15.95
CA GLN A 95 19.49 -7.40 17.21
C GLN A 95 19.89 -5.97 16.96
N LYS A 96 19.15 -5.01 17.53
CA LYS A 96 19.46 -3.58 17.46
C LYS A 96 19.34 -2.90 18.82
N TRP A 97 18.25 -3.21 19.53
CA TRP A 97 17.89 -2.66 20.84
C TRP A 97 17.92 -3.76 21.91
N ALA A 98 17.16 -3.57 23.00
CA ALA A 98 17.06 -4.56 24.08
C ALA A 98 16.26 -5.82 23.67
N GLU A 99 15.26 -5.67 22.81
CA GLU A 99 14.40 -6.79 22.37
C GLU A 99 14.82 -7.31 20.98
N PRO A 100 15.02 -8.63 20.84
CA PRO A 100 15.37 -9.23 19.57
C PRO A 100 14.16 -9.41 18.66
N LEU A 101 14.30 -9.06 17.39
CA LEU A 101 13.29 -9.36 16.37
C LEU A 101 13.54 -10.74 15.76
N ILE A 102 12.53 -11.60 15.82
CA ILE A 102 12.61 -12.98 15.34
C ILE A 102 11.80 -13.17 14.05
N LEU A 103 12.51 -13.52 12.99
CA LEU A 103 11.98 -13.78 11.65
C LEU A 103 12.02 -15.28 11.34
N LYS A 104 10.97 -15.86 10.77
CA LYS A 104 10.95 -17.27 10.32
C LYS A 104 10.86 -17.40 8.80
N GLU A 105 11.30 -18.52 8.25
CA GLU A 105 11.15 -18.76 6.81
C GLU A 105 9.67 -18.83 6.44
N GLN A 106 9.26 -18.21 5.32
CA GLN A 106 7.89 -18.31 4.84
C GLN A 106 7.61 -19.71 4.26
N LEU A 107 7.20 -20.66 5.10
CA LEU A 107 6.84 -22.02 4.67
C LEU A 107 5.38 -22.14 4.18
N ARG A 108 4.46 -21.27 4.63
CA ARG A 108 3.04 -21.24 4.19
C ARG A 108 2.52 -19.80 4.10
N LYS A 109 1.63 -19.53 3.14
CA LYS A 109 1.09 -18.20 2.83
C LYS A 109 0.16 -17.59 3.91
N ASN A 110 -0.16 -18.29 4.99
CA ASN A 110 -1.18 -17.86 5.97
C ASN A 110 -0.71 -17.92 7.44
N GLN A 111 0.57 -17.63 7.71
CA GLN A 111 1.02 -17.41 9.08
C GLN A 111 1.16 -15.91 9.33
N GLN A 112 0.52 -15.42 10.40
CA GLN A 112 0.61 -14.03 10.89
C GLN A 112 1.98 -13.67 11.47
N GLN A 113 2.98 -14.54 11.30
CA GLN A 113 4.33 -14.32 11.79
C GLN A 113 5.14 -13.54 10.75
N LEU A 114 6.07 -12.71 11.23
CA LEU A 114 7.02 -12.02 10.38
C LEU A 114 7.97 -13.02 9.70
N THR A 115 8.01 -12.98 8.38
CA THR A 115 8.77 -13.97 7.58
C THR A 115 9.85 -13.36 6.70
N PHE A 116 10.90 -14.14 6.44
CA PHE A 116 11.86 -13.87 5.37
C PHE A 116 11.65 -14.83 4.18
N LYS A 117 12.25 -14.47 3.04
CA LYS A 117 12.32 -15.30 1.83
C LYS A 117 13.76 -15.43 1.35
N VAL A 118 14.15 -16.63 0.92
CA VAL A 118 15.45 -16.85 0.28
C VAL A 118 15.26 -16.75 -1.24
N VAL A 119 16.03 -15.90 -1.91
CA VAL A 119 16.01 -15.73 -3.37
C VAL A 119 17.45 -15.87 -3.87
N GLY A 120 17.74 -16.98 -4.57
CA GLY A 120 19.11 -17.32 -4.95
C GLY A 120 19.97 -17.56 -3.72
N LYS A 121 21.00 -16.73 -3.52
CA LYS A 121 21.91 -16.78 -2.35
C LYS A 121 21.52 -15.79 -1.24
N ASP A 122 20.57 -14.91 -1.52
CA ASP A 122 20.29 -13.74 -0.71
C ASP A 122 19.01 -13.93 0.09
N VAL A 123 19.03 -13.45 1.33
CA VAL A 123 17.85 -13.44 2.20
C VAL A 123 17.17 -12.09 2.10
N TYR A 124 15.87 -12.12 1.90
CA TYR A 124 15.00 -10.97 1.74
C TYR A 124 14.02 -10.87 2.90
N VAL A 125 13.86 -9.66 3.42
CA VAL A 125 12.93 -9.35 4.52
C VAL A 125 11.95 -8.25 4.13
N PRO A 126 10.70 -8.27 4.65
CA PRO A 126 9.71 -7.26 4.33
C PRO A 126 10.08 -5.93 5.00
N LEU A 127 10.38 -4.92 4.18
CA LEU A 127 10.93 -3.65 4.63
C LEU A 127 10.05 -2.98 5.68
N ARG A 128 8.75 -2.88 5.38
CA ARG A 128 7.77 -2.22 6.24
C ARG A 128 7.66 -2.93 7.58
N ASP A 129 7.35 -4.22 7.54
CA ASP A 129 7.06 -4.99 8.73
C ASP A 129 8.30 -5.03 9.66
N VAL A 130 9.50 -5.30 9.13
CA VAL A 130 10.74 -5.31 9.94
C VAL A 130 11.07 -3.94 10.52
N SER A 131 10.92 -2.87 9.74
CA SER A 131 11.26 -1.52 10.22
C SER A 131 10.33 -1.09 11.35
N LEU A 132 9.03 -1.34 11.22
CA LEU A 132 8.05 -1.03 12.27
C LEU A 132 8.32 -1.82 13.56
N GLU A 133 8.66 -3.10 13.45
CA GLU A 133 9.00 -3.95 14.61
C GLU A 133 10.29 -3.49 15.31
N LEU A 134 11.23 -2.92 14.57
CA LEU A 134 12.42 -2.27 15.14
C LEU A 134 12.15 -0.84 15.64
N GLY A 135 10.90 -0.36 15.55
CA GLY A 135 10.47 0.97 15.99
C GLY A 135 10.71 2.10 14.99
N TYR A 136 11.23 1.82 13.79
CA TYR A 136 11.47 2.82 12.76
C TYR A 136 10.15 3.25 12.10
N THR A 137 10.08 4.52 11.71
CA THR A 137 8.95 5.05 10.91
C THR A 137 9.26 4.96 9.42
N LEU A 138 8.22 4.82 8.60
CA LEU A 138 8.34 4.88 7.15
C LEU A 138 7.61 6.11 6.63
N GLU A 139 8.35 7.00 5.99
CA GLU A 139 7.79 8.11 5.24
C GLU A 139 7.95 7.84 3.74
N LYS A 140 6.82 7.74 3.05
CA LYS A 140 6.81 7.55 1.59
C LYS A 140 6.69 8.92 0.94
N THR A 141 7.74 9.36 0.26
CA THR A 141 7.67 10.51 -0.65
C THR A 141 7.30 10.04 -2.06
N ASN A 142 7.08 10.98 -2.99
CA ASN A 142 6.72 10.67 -4.38
C ASN A 142 7.72 9.73 -5.09
N THR A 143 8.96 9.61 -4.62
CA THR A 143 10.02 8.81 -5.29
C THR A 143 10.98 8.11 -4.33
N GLN A 144 10.80 8.25 -3.02
CA GLN A 144 11.76 7.74 -2.02
C GLN A 144 11.03 7.13 -0.81
N ILE A 145 11.60 6.07 -0.25
CA ILE A 145 11.18 5.55 1.07
C ILE A 145 12.25 5.98 2.06
N GLN A 146 11.84 6.82 3.01
CA GLN A 146 12.69 7.27 4.09
C GLN A 146 12.35 6.48 5.36
N ILE A 147 13.39 5.93 5.99
CA ILE A 147 13.29 5.13 7.21
C ILE A 147 14.03 5.88 8.30
N GLU A 148 13.30 6.40 9.28
CA GLU A 148 13.87 7.21 10.35
C GLU A 148 14.06 6.39 11.62
N PRO A 149 15.20 6.56 12.33
CA PRO A 149 15.43 5.90 13.60
C PRO A 149 14.34 6.21 14.63
N PRO A 150 13.95 5.23 15.44
CA PRO A 150 13.11 5.48 16.60
C PRO A 150 13.77 6.48 17.55
N ILE A 151 13.01 7.48 17.99
CA ILE A 151 13.46 8.43 19.01
C ILE A 151 13.53 7.70 20.37
N HIS A 152 14.72 7.27 20.76
CA HIS A 152 15.03 6.70 22.07
C HIS A 152 15.56 7.79 23.04
N GLY A 153 15.56 7.50 24.35
CA GLY A 153 15.75 8.48 25.44
C GLY A 153 17.04 9.35 25.44
N LYS A 154 17.12 10.27 26.41
CA LYS A 154 17.92 11.52 26.49
C LYS A 154 17.55 12.59 25.45
N LEU A 155 17.22 12.22 24.20
CA LEU A 155 16.82 13.19 23.17
C LEU A 155 15.33 13.59 23.25
N LYS A 156 14.44 12.68 23.67
CA LYS A 156 13.03 13.03 23.97
C LYS A 156 12.88 14.03 25.11
N GLU A 157 13.71 13.90 26.16
CA GLU A 157 13.73 14.80 27.31
C GLU A 157 14.17 16.21 26.86
N GLN A 158 15.26 16.32 26.10
CA GLN A 158 15.78 17.62 25.64
C GLN A 158 14.87 18.36 24.64
N LEU A 159 14.01 17.64 23.91
CA LEU A 159 13.03 18.26 23.00
C LEU A 159 11.75 18.70 23.73
N TYR A 160 11.44 18.13 24.90
CA TYR A 160 10.30 18.53 25.75
C TYR A 160 10.69 19.55 26.83
N GLU A 161 11.93 19.52 27.33
CA GLU A 161 12.44 20.44 28.36
C GLU A 161 12.83 21.82 27.78
N GLY A 162 12.80 22.00 26.46
CA GLY A 162 13.04 23.27 25.78
C GLY A 162 11.83 24.20 25.70
N ILE A 163 10.70 23.83 26.33
CA ILE A 163 9.47 24.62 26.40
C ILE A 163 9.06 24.77 27.88
N SER A 164 9.78 25.60 28.62
CA SER A 164 9.34 26.15 29.91
C SER A 164 9.82 27.58 30.05
#